data_AF-A0A349DZB0-F1
#
_entry.id   AF-A0A349DZB0-F1
#
_cell.length_a   1.000
_cell.length_b   1.000
_cell.length_c   1.000
_cell.angle_alpha   90.00
_cell.angle_beta   90.00
_cell.angle_gamma   90.00
#
_symmetry.space_group_name_H-M   'P 1'
#
loop_
_entity.id
_entity.type
_entity.pdbx_description
1 polymer ?
#
loop_
_entity_poly.entity_id
_entity_poly.type
_entity_poly.pdbx_seq_one_letter_code
_entity_poly.pdbx_strand_id
1 'polypeptide(L)'
;MLLLALVVFTFSCQQQDVAPNNETPVLSQDVQNKLWAHGINPTVAKYVDNVNPLTGETVSGWLFGGDMFVAADKLEDIYNGDLSDHKGLTGEQYRTTNLVSVSGSVRTISVIGYTGGSFALTSKMRTGLQQAINHYNSKNLRLRFTLTFATSTNADIV
;
A
#
# COMPACT_ATOMS: atom_id res chain seq x y z
N MET A 1 -39.93 -66.99 0.90
CA MET A 1 -40.41 -65.61 1.13
C MET A 1 -39.21 -64.73 1.40
N LEU A 2 -39.27 -63.54 0.82
CA LEU A 2 -38.23 -62.55 0.57
C LEU A 2 -37.42 -62.13 1.82
N LEU A 3 -36.09 -62.24 1.75
CA LEU A 3 -35.17 -61.57 2.68
C LEU A 3 -35.04 -60.11 2.21
N LEU A 4 -35.61 -59.16 2.96
CA LEU A 4 -35.48 -57.73 2.68
C LEU A 4 -34.34 -57.18 3.54
N ALA A 5 -33.16 -57.01 2.93
CA ALA A 5 -32.03 -56.33 3.55
C ALA A 5 -32.27 -54.80 3.51
N LEU A 6 -32.52 -54.21 4.68
CA LEU A 6 -32.66 -52.75 4.83
C LEU A 6 -31.25 -52.13 4.88
N VAL A 7 -30.81 -51.53 3.77
CA VAL A 7 -29.55 -50.77 3.72
C VAL A 7 -29.84 -49.36 4.26
N VAL A 8 -29.44 -49.08 5.49
CA VAL A 8 -29.48 -47.75 6.08
C VAL A 8 -28.26 -46.97 5.57
N PHE A 9 -28.46 -46.09 4.60
CA PHE A 9 -27.46 -45.11 4.20
C PHE A 9 -27.37 -44.03 5.28
N THR A 10 -26.43 -44.16 6.21
CA THR A 10 -26.02 -43.04 7.06
C THR A 10 -25.19 -42.08 6.20
N PHE A 11 -25.84 -41.02 5.69
CA PHE A 11 -25.13 -39.86 5.17
C PHE A 11 -24.37 -39.21 6.33
N SER A 12 -23.10 -39.58 6.50
CA SER A 12 -22.15 -38.78 7.25
C SER A 12 -21.90 -37.52 6.42
N CYS A 13 -22.65 -36.45 6.70
CA CYS A 13 -22.09 -35.13 6.51
C CYS A 13 -20.84 -35.10 7.37
N GLN A 14 -19.68 -35.35 6.76
CA GLN A 14 -18.47 -34.78 7.30
C GLN A 14 -18.69 -33.27 7.19
N GLN A 15 -19.14 -32.68 8.30
CA GLN A 15 -18.82 -31.30 8.58
C GLN A 15 -17.31 -31.28 8.58
N GLN A 16 -16.75 -30.96 7.42
CA GLN A 16 -15.33 -30.77 7.29
C GLN A 16 -15.08 -29.54 8.14
N ASP A 17 -14.60 -29.77 9.36
CA ASP A 17 -14.01 -28.74 10.19
C ASP A 17 -12.84 -28.21 9.37
N VAL A 18 -13.12 -27.17 8.59
CA VAL A 18 -12.12 -26.38 7.91
C VAL A 18 -11.37 -25.73 9.06
N ALA A 19 -10.25 -26.33 9.45
CA ALA A 19 -9.25 -25.65 10.26
C ALA A 19 -9.07 -24.25 9.68
N PRO A 20 -9.02 -23.17 10.49
CA PRO A 20 -8.86 -21.84 9.96
C PRO A 20 -7.64 -21.87 9.04
N ASN A 21 -7.89 -21.59 7.76
CA ASN A 21 -6.85 -21.53 6.76
C ASN A 21 -5.97 -20.33 7.13
N ASN A 22 -4.94 -20.57 7.94
CA ASN A 22 -3.91 -19.62 8.30
C ASN A 22 -2.81 -19.58 7.21
N GLU A 23 -3.12 -19.93 5.97
CA GLU A 23 -2.18 -19.74 4.87
C GLU A 23 -2.05 -18.24 4.62
N THR A 24 -0.82 -17.75 4.78
CA THR A 24 -0.45 -16.41 4.37
C THR A 24 -0.81 -16.26 2.89
N PRO A 25 -1.56 -15.21 2.50
CA PRO A 25 -1.87 -14.96 1.10
C PRO A 25 -0.59 -14.97 0.25
N VAL A 26 -0.68 -15.58 -0.93
CA VAL A 26 0.40 -15.64 -1.92
C VAL A 26 -0.06 -14.94 -3.19
N LEU A 27 0.80 -14.13 -3.81
CA LEU A 27 0.51 -13.50 -5.09
C LEU A 27 0.38 -14.58 -6.17
N SER A 28 -0.74 -14.58 -6.89
CA SER A 28 -0.93 -15.47 -8.04
C SER A 28 0.08 -15.14 -9.14
N GLN A 29 0.39 -16.11 -10.02
CA GLN A 29 1.34 -15.88 -11.11
C GLN A 29 0.87 -14.74 -12.05
N ASP A 30 -0.43 -14.58 -12.25
CA ASP A 30 -1.00 -13.48 -13.04
C ASP A 30 -0.67 -12.12 -12.41
N VAL A 31 -0.90 -11.97 -11.11
CA VAL A 31 -0.60 -10.74 -10.37
C VAL A 31 0.91 -10.46 -10.36
N GLN A 32 1.75 -11.49 -10.19
CA GLN A 32 3.20 -11.34 -10.27
C GLN A 32 3.65 -10.82 -11.66
N ASN A 33 3.06 -11.34 -12.73
CA ASN A 33 3.36 -10.89 -14.10
C ASN A 33 2.95 -9.43 -14.32
N LYS A 34 1.77 -9.03 -13.81
CA LYS A 34 1.31 -7.64 -13.85
C LYS A 34 2.27 -6.72 -13.09
N LEU A 35 2.63 -7.07 -11.85
CA LEU A 35 3.57 -6.29 -11.05
C LEU A 35 4.91 -6.10 -11.77
N TRP A 36 5.45 -7.15 -12.38
CA TRP A 36 6.66 -7.03 -13.19
C TRP A 36 6.51 -6.11 -14.40
N ALA A 37 5.37 -6.17 -15.10
CA ALA A 37 5.06 -5.25 -16.19
C ALA A 37 5.01 -3.78 -15.71
N HIS A 38 4.62 -3.55 -14.46
CA HIS A 38 4.65 -2.25 -13.79
C HIS A 38 5.98 -1.91 -13.09
N GLY A 39 6.98 -2.79 -13.23
CA GLY A 39 8.30 -2.61 -12.64
C GLY A 39 8.34 -2.69 -11.11
N ILE A 40 7.33 -3.32 -10.50
CA ILE A 40 7.30 -3.67 -9.08
C ILE A 40 7.79 -5.11 -8.97
N ASN A 41 8.78 -5.36 -8.12
CA ASN A 41 9.31 -6.70 -7.90
C ASN A 41 8.41 -7.50 -6.93
N PRO A 42 7.63 -8.50 -7.40
CA PRO A 42 6.77 -9.30 -6.52
C PRO A 42 7.55 -10.29 -5.64
N THR A 43 8.81 -10.61 -5.95
CA THR A 43 9.59 -11.62 -5.18
C THR A 43 10.00 -11.13 -3.79
N VAL A 44 9.92 -9.82 -3.56
CA VAL A 44 10.18 -9.18 -2.26
C VAL A 44 8.89 -8.75 -1.55
N ALA A 45 7.73 -9.18 -2.05
CA ALA A 45 6.44 -8.86 -1.44
C ALA A 45 6.23 -9.67 -0.16
N LYS A 46 5.73 -9.01 0.88
CA LYS A 46 5.31 -9.64 2.13
C LYS A 46 3.88 -9.26 2.43
N TYR A 47 3.04 -10.24 2.75
CA TYR A 47 1.73 -9.95 3.30
C TYR A 47 1.89 -9.58 4.79
N VAL A 48 1.42 -8.40 5.18
CA VAL A 48 1.62 -7.85 6.53
C VAL A 48 0.34 -7.19 7.03
N ASP A 49 0.18 -7.18 8.35
CA ASP A 49 -0.75 -6.30 9.04
C ASP A 49 -0.02 -4.98 9.37
N ASN A 50 -0.29 -3.95 8.57
CA ASN A 50 0.32 -2.64 8.75
C ASN A 50 -0.47 -1.83 9.78
N VAL A 51 0.16 -1.56 10.92
CA VAL A 51 -0.42 -0.72 11.98
C VAL A 51 0.02 0.71 11.77
N ASN A 52 -0.93 1.62 11.56
CA ASN A 52 -0.66 3.04 11.54
C ASN A 52 -0.22 3.48 12.94
N PRO A 53 1.03 3.95 13.14
CA PRO A 53 1.55 4.27 14.46
C PRO A 53 0.87 5.49 15.11
N LEU A 54 0.17 6.32 14.32
CA LEU A 54 -0.47 7.54 14.78
C LEU A 54 -1.96 7.33 15.10
N THR A 55 -2.66 6.47 14.36
CA THR A 55 -4.10 6.21 14.54
C THR A 55 -4.38 4.87 15.23
N GLY A 56 -3.43 3.94 15.23
CA GLY A 56 -3.62 2.56 15.67
C GLY A 56 -4.43 1.68 14.71
N GLU A 57 -4.90 2.25 13.59
CA GLU A 57 -5.62 1.51 12.56
C GLU A 57 -4.73 0.43 11.95
N THR A 58 -5.26 -0.77 11.78
CA THR A 58 -4.55 -1.89 11.17
C THR A 58 -5.16 -2.20 9.82
N VAL A 59 -4.33 -2.22 8.78
CA VAL A 59 -4.72 -2.56 7.42
C VAL A 59 -3.82 -3.68 6.93
N SER A 60 -4.41 -4.80 6.51
CA SER A 60 -3.67 -5.90 5.90
C SER A 60 -3.39 -5.61 4.43
N GLY A 61 -2.21 -6.00 3.95
CA GLY A 61 -1.82 -5.75 2.57
C GLY A 61 -0.42 -6.23 2.24
N TRP A 62 0.09 -5.76 1.13
CA TRP A 62 1.38 -6.15 0.57
C TRP A 62 2.41 -5.06 0.80
N LEU A 63 3.49 -5.41 1.51
CA LEU A 63 4.69 -4.59 1.63
C LEU A 63 5.72 -5.06 0.61
N PHE A 64 5.99 -4.21 -0.38
CA PHE A 64 7.03 -4.43 -1.39
C PHE A 64 8.29 -3.67 -0.98
N GLY A 65 9.45 -4.33 -1.03
CA GLY A 65 10.75 -3.66 -0.81
C GLY A 65 11.01 -3.13 0.61
N GLY A 66 10.01 -3.15 1.49
CA GLY A 66 10.09 -2.62 2.85
C GLY A 66 9.57 -1.19 3.01
N ASP A 67 9.19 -0.52 1.92
CA ASP A 67 8.83 0.91 1.91
C ASP A 67 7.58 1.24 1.09
N MET A 68 7.04 0.29 0.32
CA MET A 68 5.79 0.46 -0.43
C MET A 68 4.72 -0.50 0.09
N PHE A 69 3.79 0.03 0.90
CA PHE A 69 2.62 -0.71 1.36
C PHE A 69 1.41 -0.46 0.45
N VAL A 70 0.73 -1.53 0.05
CA VAL A 70 -0.54 -1.46 -0.70
C VAL A 70 -1.57 -2.31 0.03
N ALA A 71 -2.69 -1.71 0.41
CA ALA A 71 -3.80 -2.42 1.03
C ALA A 71 -4.30 -3.55 0.11
N ALA A 72 -4.72 -4.67 0.68
CA ALA A 72 -5.09 -5.85 -0.10
C ALA A 72 -6.23 -5.57 -1.10
N ASP A 73 -7.19 -4.71 -0.73
CA ASP A 73 -8.32 -4.28 -1.55
C ASP A 73 -7.94 -3.23 -2.61
N LYS A 74 -6.69 -2.77 -2.63
CA LYS A 74 -6.13 -1.79 -3.58
C LYS A 74 -5.06 -2.35 -4.50
N LEU A 75 -4.74 -3.65 -4.38
CA LEU A 75 -3.68 -4.26 -5.19
C LEU A 75 -3.97 -4.18 -6.69
N GLU A 76 -5.23 -4.40 -7.08
CA GLU A 76 -5.66 -4.32 -8.48
C GLU A 76 -5.57 -2.88 -9.02
N ASP A 77 -5.74 -1.87 -8.17
CA ASP A 77 -5.70 -0.45 -8.57
C ASP A 77 -4.32 -0.04 -9.08
N ILE A 78 -3.25 -0.75 -8.69
CA ILE A 78 -1.88 -0.51 -9.16
C ILE A 78 -1.78 -0.59 -10.69
N TYR A 79 -2.53 -1.53 -11.29
CA TYR A 79 -2.40 -1.87 -12.71
C TYR A 79 -3.68 -1.66 -13.54
N ASN A 80 -4.67 -0.97 -12.97
CA ASN A 80 -5.92 -0.59 -13.66
C ASN A 80 -5.92 0.86 -14.18
N GLY A 81 -4.80 1.58 -14.09
CA GLY A 81 -4.64 2.93 -14.65
C GLY A 81 -4.51 2.96 -16.19
N ASP A 82 -4.58 4.14 -16.81
CA ASP A 82 -4.24 4.31 -18.22
C ASP A 82 -2.73 4.11 -18.40
N LEU A 83 -2.34 2.86 -18.64
CA LEU A 83 -0.96 2.40 -18.62
C LEU A 83 -0.40 2.23 -20.03
N SER A 84 -1.11 2.70 -21.06
CA SER A 84 -0.80 2.46 -22.48
C SER A 84 0.60 2.93 -22.89
N ASP A 85 1.26 3.77 -22.08
CA ASP A 85 2.60 4.33 -22.32
C ASP A 85 3.71 3.79 -21.37
N HIS A 86 3.41 2.83 -20.49
CA HIS A 86 4.42 2.29 -19.56
C HIS A 86 5.44 1.43 -20.30
N LYS A 87 6.69 1.91 -20.42
CA LYS A 87 7.79 1.11 -21.00
C LYS A 87 8.39 0.10 -19.99
N GLY A 88 7.62 -0.31 -18.98
CA GLY A 88 8.05 -1.24 -17.93
C GLY A 88 9.26 -0.74 -17.13
N LEU A 89 10.13 -1.67 -16.71
CA LEU A 89 11.36 -1.40 -15.94
C LEU A 89 12.32 -0.38 -16.60
N THR A 90 12.22 -0.18 -17.92
CA THR A 90 13.09 0.72 -18.68
C THR A 90 12.41 2.03 -19.07
N GLY A 91 11.16 2.22 -18.64
CA GLY A 91 10.36 3.41 -18.86
C GLY A 91 10.30 4.34 -17.66
N GLU A 92 9.90 5.58 -17.92
CA GLU A 92 9.47 6.50 -16.86
C GLU A 92 8.18 5.96 -16.22
N GLN A 93 8.25 5.54 -14.96
CA GLN A 93 7.11 5.00 -14.20
C GLN A 93 6.16 6.09 -13.66
N TYR A 94 6.45 7.37 -13.92
CA TYR A 94 5.74 8.52 -13.34
C TYR A 94 4.68 9.14 -14.27
N ARG A 95 4.27 8.47 -15.35
CA ARG A 95 3.09 8.86 -16.14
C ARG A 95 1.84 8.16 -15.61
N THR A 96 1.41 8.56 -14.42
CA THR A 96 0.08 8.20 -13.92
C THR A 96 -0.80 9.44 -13.97
N THR A 97 -2.12 9.29 -14.14
CA THR A 97 -3.06 10.39 -13.89
C THR A 97 -3.22 10.69 -12.40
N ASN A 98 -2.59 9.90 -11.51
CA ASN A 98 -2.53 10.13 -10.06
C ASN A 98 -1.46 11.17 -9.68
N LEU A 99 -1.08 12.04 -10.63
CA LEU A 99 -0.33 13.24 -10.30
C LEU A 99 -1.18 14.11 -9.37
N VAL A 100 -0.53 14.65 -8.36
CA VAL A 100 -1.03 15.76 -7.57
C VAL A 100 -1.48 16.86 -8.52
N SER A 101 -2.79 16.99 -8.72
CA SER A 101 -3.35 17.90 -9.72
C SER A 101 -2.93 19.33 -9.42
N VAL A 102 -2.34 19.97 -10.43
CA VAL A 102 -1.90 21.37 -10.39
C VAL A 102 -2.68 22.25 -11.36
N SER A 103 -3.73 21.75 -12.03
CA SER A 103 -4.46 22.40 -13.15
C SER A 103 -4.43 23.94 -13.14
N GLY A 104 -3.64 24.53 -14.06
CA GLY A 104 -3.42 25.98 -14.18
C GLY A 104 -2.70 26.73 -13.05
N SER A 105 -2.57 26.19 -11.84
CA SER A 105 -2.06 26.90 -10.66
C SER A 105 -0.87 26.21 -9.98
N VAL A 106 -0.43 26.79 -8.87
CA VAL A 106 0.52 26.19 -7.92
C VAL A 106 -0.30 25.45 -6.85
N ARG A 107 0.02 24.18 -6.57
CA ARG A 107 -0.55 23.45 -5.42
C ARG A 107 0.44 23.44 -4.26
N THR A 108 -0.03 23.82 -3.08
CA THR A 108 0.71 23.67 -1.84
C THR A 108 0.34 22.36 -1.17
N ILE A 109 1.34 21.57 -0.81
CA ILE A 109 1.25 20.33 -0.05
C ILE A 109 1.65 20.63 1.39
N SER A 110 0.74 20.38 2.30
CA SER A 110 0.97 20.52 3.74
C SER A 110 1.72 19.30 4.27
N VAL A 111 2.79 19.54 5.03
CA VAL A 111 3.63 18.51 5.63
C VAL A 111 3.71 18.76 7.12
N ILE A 112 3.39 17.76 7.92
CA ILE A 112 3.67 17.75 9.35
C ILE A 112 4.94 16.95 9.60
N GLY A 113 5.94 17.57 10.19
CA GLY A 113 7.02 16.84 10.84
C GLY A 113 6.56 16.46 12.25
N TYR A 114 6.06 15.24 12.43
CA TYR A 114 5.43 14.85 13.70
C TYR A 114 6.41 14.91 14.88
N THR A 115 6.01 15.54 15.99
CA THR A 115 6.85 15.72 17.19
C THR A 115 6.19 15.23 18.48
N GLY A 116 5.19 14.34 18.39
CA GLY A 116 4.45 13.82 19.56
C GLY A 116 4.90 12.43 20.01
N GLY A 117 4.93 12.20 21.33
CA GLY A 117 5.08 10.85 21.91
C GLY A 117 6.31 10.05 21.43
N SER A 118 6.15 8.73 21.33
CA SER A 118 7.21 7.79 20.95
C SER A 118 7.60 7.83 19.47
N PHE A 119 6.77 8.46 18.62
CA PHE A 119 7.00 8.57 17.18
C PHE A 119 7.53 9.96 16.76
N ALA A 120 7.91 10.79 17.73
CA ALA A 120 8.44 12.12 17.46
C ALA A 120 9.74 12.05 16.63
N LEU A 121 9.82 12.88 15.58
CA LEU A 121 11.04 13.05 14.81
C LEU A 121 12.16 13.59 15.71
N THR A 122 13.32 12.94 15.64
CA THR A 122 14.53 13.42 16.31
C THR A 122 14.99 14.77 15.75
N SER A 123 15.81 15.51 16.48
CA SER A 123 16.38 16.79 16.01
C SER A 123 17.06 16.68 14.63
N LYS A 124 17.79 15.58 14.39
CA LYS A 124 18.44 15.30 13.10
C LYS A 124 17.43 15.03 11.99
N MET A 125 16.38 14.26 12.26
CA MET A 125 15.29 14.00 11.30
C MET A 125 14.54 15.28 10.93
N ARG A 126 14.24 16.14 11.91
CA ARG A 126 13.61 17.44 11.68
C ARG A 126 14.47 18.33 10.77
N THR A 127 15.78 18.33 10.99
CA THR A 127 16.74 19.06 10.15
C THR A 127 16.74 18.53 8.71
N GLY A 128 16.81 17.19 8.56
CA GLY A 128 16.77 16.55 7.24
C GLY A 128 15.46 16.84 6.48
N LEU A 129 14.31 16.74 7.17
CA LEU A 129 13.01 17.05 6.59
C LEU A 129 12.91 18.52 6.14
N GLN A 130 13.39 19.46 6.97
CA GLN A 130 13.44 20.87 6.60
C GLN A 130 14.31 21.11 5.36
N GLN A 131 15.47 20.46 5.28
CA GLN A 131 16.36 20.56 4.11
C GLN A 131 15.71 20.00 2.85
N ALA A 132 15.02 18.85 2.95
CA ALA A 132 14.29 18.27 1.82
C ALA A 132 13.19 19.21 1.31
N ILE A 133 12.38 19.75 2.21
CA ILE A 133 11.30 20.70 1.88
C ILE A 133 11.87 21.95 1.20
N ASN A 134 12.94 22.52 1.75
CA ASN A 134 13.62 23.68 1.16
C ASN A 134 14.18 23.36 -0.23
N HIS A 135 14.75 22.16 -0.41
CA HIS A 135 15.25 21.70 -1.71
C HIS A 135 14.14 21.65 -2.75
N TYR A 136 13.00 21.01 -2.45
CA TYR A 136 11.86 20.95 -3.37
C TYR A 136 11.29 22.34 -3.67
N ASN A 137 11.13 23.19 -2.65
CA ASN A 137 10.64 24.56 -2.85
C ASN A 137 11.60 25.45 -3.65
N SER A 138 12.90 25.12 -3.69
CA SER A 138 13.89 25.81 -4.53
C SER A 138 13.80 25.42 -6.01
N LYS A 139 13.12 24.33 -6.34
CA LYS A 139 12.93 23.88 -7.72
C LYS A 139 11.80 24.66 -8.39
N ASN A 140 11.88 24.82 -9.70
CA ASN A 140 10.81 25.43 -10.50
C ASN A 140 9.64 24.45 -10.74
N LEU A 141 9.06 23.95 -9.64
CA LEU A 141 7.94 23.02 -9.66
C LEU A 141 6.63 23.77 -9.39
N ARG A 142 5.53 23.29 -9.97
CA ARG A 142 4.19 23.79 -9.64
C ARG A 142 3.67 23.26 -8.30
N LEU A 143 4.45 22.41 -7.65
CA LEU A 143 4.26 21.98 -6.28
C LEU A 143 5.06 22.88 -5.34
N ARG A 144 4.43 23.27 -4.24
CA ARG A 144 5.07 23.91 -3.09
C ARG A 144 4.76 23.11 -1.85
N PHE A 145 5.62 23.22 -0.85
CA PHE A 145 5.49 22.47 0.38
C PHE A 145 5.54 23.41 1.58
N THR A 146 4.62 23.25 2.53
CA THR A 146 4.63 23.97 3.80
C THR A 146 4.85 22.98 4.93
N LEU A 147 5.96 23.12 5.64
CA LEU A 147 6.33 22.25 6.75
C LEU A 147 5.95 22.89 8.10
N THR A 148 5.24 22.14 8.93
CA THR A 148 4.97 22.49 10.33
C THR A 148 5.44 21.35 11.23
N PHE A 149 6.19 21.64 12.30
CA PHE A 149 6.49 20.64 13.33
C PHE A 149 5.41 20.71 14.40
N ALA A 150 4.61 19.65 14.54
CA ALA A 150 3.47 19.61 15.43
C ALA A 150 3.13 18.19 15.88
N THR A 151 2.21 18.08 16.83
CA THR A 151 1.58 16.82 17.25
C THR A 151 0.26 16.55 16.52
N SER A 152 -0.09 17.36 15.53
CA SER A 152 -1.26 17.15 14.66
C SER A 152 -0.97 16.05 13.64
N THR A 153 -2.02 15.44 13.09
CA THR A 153 -1.96 14.49 11.98
C THR A 153 -2.80 14.94 10.79
N ASN A 154 -3.29 16.19 10.82
CA ASN A 154 -4.11 16.76 9.76
C ASN A 154 -3.24 17.54 8.75
N ALA A 155 -2.72 16.83 7.76
CA ALA A 155 -1.97 17.37 6.63
C ALA A 155 -2.03 16.39 5.46
N ASP A 156 -1.55 16.81 4.28
CA ASP A 156 -1.41 15.91 3.14
C ASP A 156 -0.35 14.81 3.41
N ILE A 157 0.70 15.14 4.19
CA ILE A 157 1.79 14.23 4.59
C ILE A 157 2.09 14.43 6.08
N VAL A 158 2.28 13.33 6.82
CA VAL A 158 2.63 13.30 8.26
C VAL A 158 3.77 12.33 8.50
#